data_AF-A0A139DAV1-F1
#
_entry.id   AF-A0A139DAV1-F1
#
_cell.length_a   1.000
_cell.length_b   1.000
_cell.length_c   1.000
_cell.angle_alpha   90.00
_cell.angle_beta   90.00
_cell.angle_gamma   90.00
#
_symmetry.space_group_name_H-M   'P 1'
#
loop_
_entity.id
_entity.type
_entity.pdbx_description
1 polymer ?
#
loop_
_entity_poly.entity_id
_entity_poly.type
_entity_poly.pdbx_seq_one_letter_code
_entity_poly.pdbx_strand_id
1 'polypeptide(L)'
;MARWCDLVIGDVNRLFDQSALLHGLVRQNQWRAGVLVDEAHNLVDRARGMYSVRLEQQRLLKTRKTAPKPVKAALDRTARAWQSLIRDHGEQEPPVFLEALPPQLPGALQGLVSSLTDYLADHPPDLALQELLFESVAFLKLADQFGDHSLLEFQRAGRGRASLSIQNLIPADFLTDRFAAAHSVLLFSATLSPGVYYRDLLGLPEGTRFTSLPSPFSHDQLQVHFTPGISTRQAHRDRSLVPIAQVIARQFRERPGHYLAFFSSFKYAQAVSEALAVQAPDIPQRAQHPGMSGEQRRAFLAEFQKPEGRVAFAVLGGVFSEGIDLPGDQLIGAFVATLGLPPFDAWHEVLKERLQQRFGAGYDYTYRIPGLQKVAQAAGRVIRTPDDQGVIWLIDDRFLQPPVRRLLPDWWFNGEA
;
A
#
# COMPACT_ATOMS: atom_id res chain seq x y z
N MET A 1 10.38 -28.15 -9.92
CA MET A 1 10.30 -28.34 -8.45
C MET A 1 8.86 -28.35 -7.97
N ALA A 2 8.05 -27.32 -8.26
CA ALA A 2 6.64 -27.24 -7.84
C ALA A 2 5.74 -28.44 -8.22
N ARG A 3 6.10 -29.22 -9.26
CA ARG A 3 5.34 -30.40 -9.69
C ARG A 3 5.54 -31.65 -8.82
N TRP A 4 6.51 -31.64 -7.91
CA TRP A 4 6.93 -32.81 -7.13
C TRP A 4 6.96 -32.52 -5.63
N CYS A 5 6.12 -31.60 -5.16
CA CYS A 5 6.05 -31.22 -3.74
C CYS A 5 4.59 -31.05 -3.32
N ASP A 6 4.29 -31.42 -2.08
CA ASP A 6 2.95 -31.28 -1.48
C ASP A 6 2.71 -29.87 -0.90
N LEU A 7 3.79 -29.16 -0.54
CA LEU A 7 3.74 -27.80 0.00
C LEU A 7 4.70 -26.89 -0.76
N VAL A 8 4.21 -25.70 -1.14
CA VAL A 8 4.99 -24.63 -1.75
C VAL A 8 4.81 -23.37 -0.92
N ILE A 9 5.93 -22.81 -0.43
CA ILE A 9 5.97 -21.49 0.19
C ILE A 9 6.61 -20.54 -0.82
N GLY A 10 5.93 -19.45 -1.13
CA GLY A 10 6.41 -18.49 -2.11
C GLY A 10 5.62 -17.18 -2.07
N ASP A 11 6.13 -16.19 -2.80
CA ASP A 11 5.48 -14.90 -2.90
C ASP A 11 4.11 -14.99 -3.60
N VAL A 12 3.14 -14.19 -3.13
CA VAL A 12 1.77 -14.12 -3.66
C VAL A 12 1.70 -13.89 -5.17
N ASN A 13 2.70 -13.20 -5.76
CA ASN A 13 2.79 -12.98 -7.20
C ASN A 13 2.86 -14.30 -7.98
N ARG A 14 3.36 -15.38 -7.38
CA ARG A 14 3.45 -16.69 -8.06
C ARG A 14 2.09 -17.32 -8.33
N LEU A 15 1.04 -16.88 -7.65
CA LEU A 15 -0.34 -17.35 -7.82
C LEU A 15 -1.26 -16.27 -8.40
N PHE A 16 -1.09 -15.01 -7.99
CA PHE A 16 -2.04 -13.94 -8.32
C PHE A 16 -1.58 -13.03 -9.47
N ASP A 17 -0.32 -13.04 -9.88
CA ASP A 17 0.15 -12.23 -11.02
C ASP A 17 -0.47 -12.69 -12.36
N GLN A 18 -0.47 -11.83 -13.37
CA GLN A 18 -0.90 -12.19 -14.73
C GLN A 18 -0.15 -13.38 -15.32
N SER A 19 1.15 -13.44 -15.06
CA SER A 19 2.08 -14.46 -15.54
C SER A 19 2.38 -15.55 -14.50
N ALA A 20 1.55 -15.64 -13.45
CA ALA A 20 1.70 -16.54 -12.32
C ALA A 20 1.88 -18.02 -12.72
N LEU A 21 3.11 -18.51 -12.57
CA LEU A 21 3.49 -19.89 -12.89
C LEU A 21 2.70 -20.93 -12.05
N LEU A 22 2.47 -20.68 -10.76
CA LEU A 22 1.74 -21.65 -9.92
C LEU A 22 0.27 -21.74 -10.32
N HIS A 23 -0.37 -20.62 -10.64
CA HIS A 23 -1.75 -20.65 -11.14
C HIS A 23 -1.85 -21.43 -12.46
N GLY A 24 -0.90 -21.21 -13.38
CA GLY A 24 -0.81 -21.98 -14.62
C GLY A 24 -0.67 -23.48 -14.38
N LEU A 25 0.20 -23.89 -13.43
CA LEU A 25 0.39 -25.29 -13.07
C LEU A 25 -0.84 -25.90 -12.40
N VAL A 26 -1.53 -25.18 -11.52
CA VAL A 26 -2.76 -25.64 -10.87
C VAL A 26 -3.82 -25.97 -11.92
N ARG A 27 -4.02 -25.08 -12.90
CA ARG A 27 -4.99 -25.31 -13.98
C ARG A 27 -4.55 -26.43 -14.93
N GLN A 28 -3.30 -26.41 -15.39
CA GLN A 28 -2.78 -27.37 -16.38
C GLN A 28 -2.83 -28.81 -15.85
N ASN A 29 -2.52 -29.01 -14.57
CA ASN A 29 -2.44 -30.34 -13.97
C ASN A 29 -3.69 -30.67 -13.12
N GLN A 30 -4.71 -29.81 -13.15
CA GLN A 30 -5.96 -29.97 -12.39
C GLN A 30 -5.73 -30.27 -10.89
N TRP A 31 -4.78 -29.57 -10.28
CA TRP A 31 -4.44 -29.80 -8.88
C TRP A 31 -5.56 -29.34 -7.94
N ARG A 32 -5.79 -30.13 -6.89
CA ARG A 32 -6.62 -29.71 -5.75
C ARG A 32 -5.79 -28.89 -4.76
N ALA A 33 -5.41 -27.68 -5.17
CA ALA A 33 -4.56 -26.81 -4.35
C ALA A 33 -5.36 -26.07 -3.27
N GLY A 34 -4.92 -26.20 -2.02
CA GLY A 34 -5.33 -25.32 -0.93
C GLY A 34 -4.40 -24.10 -0.86
N VAL A 35 -4.96 -22.90 -0.84
CA VAL A 35 -4.21 -21.63 -0.86
C VAL A 35 -4.31 -20.97 0.51
N LEU A 36 -3.16 -20.70 1.11
CA LEU A 36 -3.02 -19.99 2.38
C LEU A 36 -2.34 -18.65 2.07
N VAL A 37 -2.99 -17.53 2.40
CA VAL A 37 -2.39 -16.20 2.24
C VAL A 37 -2.23 -15.57 3.61
N ASP A 38 -0.96 -15.48 4.02
CA ASP A 38 -0.54 -14.72 5.19
C ASP A 38 -0.50 -13.22 4.88
N GLU A 39 -0.72 -12.41 5.91
CA GLU A 39 -0.85 -10.96 5.84
C GLU A 39 -1.73 -10.49 4.68
N ALA A 40 -2.88 -11.15 4.52
CA ALA A 40 -3.81 -10.91 3.43
C ALA A 40 -4.36 -9.48 3.38
N HIS A 41 -4.18 -8.69 4.45
CA HIS A 41 -4.50 -7.26 4.43
C HIS A 41 -3.72 -6.50 3.34
N ASN A 42 -2.52 -6.97 2.98
CA ASN A 42 -1.68 -6.40 1.93
C ASN A 42 -2.11 -6.82 0.52
N LEU A 43 -2.94 -7.86 0.38
CA LEU A 43 -3.20 -8.48 -0.92
C LEU A 43 -3.88 -7.52 -1.90
N VAL A 44 -4.73 -6.60 -1.41
CA VAL A 44 -5.39 -5.58 -2.24
C VAL A 44 -4.35 -4.71 -2.95
N ASP A 45 -3.43 -4.10 -2.21
CA ASP A 45 -2.42 -3.20 -2.78
C ASP A 45 -1.38 -3.95 -3.60
N ARG A 46 -1.02 -5.17 -3.17
CA ARG A 46 -0.16 -6.08 -3.94
C ARG A 46 -0.78 -6.42 -5.29
N ALA A 47 -2.07 -6.76 -5.34
CA ALA A 47 -2.77 -7.07 -6.56
C ALA A 47 -2.94 -5.83 -7.47
N ARG A 48 -3.27 -4.66 -6.92
CA ARG A 48 -3.26 -3.41 -7.69
C ARG A 48 -1.92 -3.20 -8.40
N GLY A 49 -0.81 -3.48 -7.71
CA GLY A 49 0.53 -3.49 -8.30
C GLY A 49 0.72 -4.51 -9.42
N MET A 50 0.30 -5.77 -9.22
CA MET A 50 0.39 -6.85 -10.23
C MET A 50 -0.41 -6.53 -11.51
N TYR A 51 -1.50 -5.78 -11.38
CA TYR A 51 -2.41 -5.42 -12.48
C TYR A 51 -2.29 -3.96 -12.90
N SER A 52 -1.14 -3.34 -12.64
CA SER A 52 -0.80 -2.01 -13.13
C SER A 52 0.47 -2.05 -13.98
N VAL A 53 0.58 -1.12 -14.92
CA VAL A 53 1.74 -1.01 -15.81
C VAL A 53 1.94 0.43 -16.24
N ARG A 54 3.20 0.85 -16.36
CA ARG A 54 3.61 2.18 -16.83
C ARG A 54 4.49 2.05 -18.04
N LEU A 55 4.11 2.70 -19.14
CA LEU A 55 4.96 2.89 -20.30
C LEU A 55 5.68 4.23 -20.20
N GLU A 56 6.99 4.22 -20.42
CA GLU A 56 7.80 5.44 -20.45
C GLU A 56 8.31 5.74 -21.86
N GLN A 57 7.99 6.94 -22.37
CA GLN A 57 8.48 7.41 -23.66
C GLN A 57 10.02 7.40 -23.70
N GLN A 58 10.67 7.77 -22.59
CA GLN A 58 12.13 7.86 -22.53
C GLN A 58 12.80 6.52 -22.78
N ARG A 59 12.23 5.41 -22.28
CA ARG A 59 12.74 4.06 -22.52
C ARG A 59 12.73 3.72 -24.01
N LEU A 60 11.58 3.90 -24.67
CA LEU A 60 11.45 3.72 -26.11
C LEU A 60 12.49 4.54 -26.90
N LEU A 61 12.65 5.82 -26.55
CA LEU A 61 13.60 6.71 -27.23
C LEU A 61 15.06 6.33 -27.02
N LYS A 62 15.43 5.80 -25.84
CA LYS A 62 16.77 5.27 -25.58
C LYS A 62 17.03 4.02 -26.41
N THR A 63 16.12 3.04 -26.35
CA THR A 63 16.22 1.79 -27.11
C THR A 63 16.29 2.06 -28.61
N ARG A 64 15.52 3.02 -29.12
CA ARG A 64 15.53 3.45 -30.53
C ARG A 64 16.89 3.92 -31.05
N LYS A 65 17.76 4.46 -30.19
CA LYS A 65 19.10 4.95 -30.61
C LYS A 65 20.04 3.81 -30.96
N THR A 66 20.02 2.75 -30.17
CA THR A 66 20.92 1.58 -30.30
C THR A 66 20.26 0.41 -31.02
N ALA A 67 18.96 0.50 -31.31
CA ALA A 67 18.20 -0.58 -31.90
C ALA A 67 18.72 -1.03 -33.29
N PRO A 68 18.73 -2.35 -33.53
CA PRO A 68 19.13 -2.93 -34.80
C PRO A 68 18.13 -2.59 -35.91
N LYS A 69 18.59 -2.66 -37.17
CA LYS A 69 17.78 -2.29 -38.35
C LYS A 69 16.42 -2.99 -38.43
N PRO A 70 16.27 -4.30 -38.13
CA PRO A 70 14.99 -5.01 -38.27
C PRO A 70 13.86 -4.42 -37.42
N VAL A 71 14.15 -3.90 -36.22
CA VAL A 71 13.13 -3.41 -35.28
C VAL A 71 12.92 -1.90 -35.35
N LYS A 72 13.79 -1.16 -36.06
CA LYS A 72 13.74 0.31 -36.15
C LYS A 72 12.42 0.85 -36.66
N ALA A 73 11.84 0.23 -37.69
CA ALA A 73 10.58 0.68 -38.26
C ALA A 73 9.42 0.62 -37.25
N ALA A 74 9.37 -0.43 -36.43
CA ALA A 74 8.34 -0.57 -35.40
C ALA A 74 8.53 0.44 -34.24
N LEU A 75 9.78 0.67 -33.84
CA LEU A 75 10.14 1.71 -32.85
C LEU A 75 9.77 3.11 -33.36
N ASP A 76 10.02 3.42 -34.63
CA ASP A 76 9.66 4.69 -35.24
C ASP A 76 8.14 4.91 -35.29
N ARG A 77 7.37 3.87 -35.64
CA ARG A 77 5.89 3.93 -35.60
C ARG A 77 5.37 4.18 -34.18
N THR A 78 5.91 3.47 -33.20
CA THR A 78 5.54 3.65 -31.78
C THR A 78 5.90 5.06 -31.30
N ALA A 79 7.06 5.58 -31.70
CA ALA A 79 7.46 6.95 -31.37
C ALA A 79 6.50 7.99 -31.97
N ARG A 80 5.95 7.76 -33.18
CA ARG A 80 4.92 8.64 -33.76
C ARG A 80 3.59 8.56 -33.00
N ALA A 81 3.17 7.37 -32.58
CA ALA A 81 1.96 7.21 -31.75
C ALA A 81 2.08 7.97 -30.42
N TRP A 82 3.27 7.93 -29.78
CA TRP A 82 3.57 8.78 -28.62
C TRP A 82 3.44 10.27 -28.92
N GLN A 83 3.89 10.74 -30.08
CA GLN A 83 3.76 12.15 -30.45
C GLN A 83 2.30 12.55 -30.70
N SER A 84 1.44 11.64 -31.17
CA SER A 84 0.00 11.93 -31.23
C SER A 84 -0.56 12.11 -29.84
N LEU A 85 -0.34 11.15 -28.93
CA LEU A 85 -0.77 11.24 -27.54
C LEU A 85 -0.31 12.54 -26.87
N ILE A 86 0.95 12.94 -27.08
CA ILE A 86 1.51 14.18 -26.51
C ILE A 86 0.90 15.43 -27.15
N ARG A 87 0.57 15.42 -28.44
CA ARG A 87 -0.11 16.54 -29.08
C ARG A 87 -1.53 16.70 -28.55
N ASP A 88 -2.22 15.58 -28.31
CA ASP A 88 -3.63 15.58 -27.92
C ASP A 88 -3.82 15.95 -26.43
N HIS A 89 -2.85 15.59 -25.56
CA HIS A 89 -2.98 15.74 -24.10
C HIS A 89 -1.80 16.46 -23.41
N GLY A 90 -0.73 16.77 -24.12
CA GLY A 90 0.54 17.22 -23.52
C GLY A 90 0.59 18.67 -23.05
N GLU A 91 -0.47 19.44 -23.26
CA GLU A 91 -0.63 20.82 -22.74
C GLU A 91 -1.57 20.89 -21.54
N GLN A 92 -2.22 19.77 -21.19
CA GLN A 92 -3.14 19.70 -20.05
C GLN A 92 -2.35 19.70 -18.73
N GLU A 93 -2.93 20.34 -17.70
CA GLU A 93 -2.34 20.36 -16.37
C GLU A 93 -2.41 18.97 -15.72
N PRO A 94 -1.29 18.40 -15.25
CA PRO A 94 -1.28 17.09 -14.63
C PRO A 94 -1.93 17.11 -13.22
N PRO A 95 -2.51 15.98 -12.77
CA PRO A 95 -2.58 14.69 -13.46
C PRO A 95 -3.67 14.67 -14.55
N VAL A 96 -3.35 14.05 -15.69
CA VAL A 96 -4.29 13.89 -16.81
C VAL A 96 -4.85 12.46 -16.77
N PHE A 97 -6.14 12.33 -16.49
CA PHE A 97 -6.84 11.05 -16.54
C PHE A 97 -7.62 10.94 -17.85
N LEU A 98 -7.36 9.86 -18.59
CA LEU A 98 -7.98 9.60 -19.88
C LEU A 98 -9.14 8.63 -19.72
N GLU A 99 -10.28 8.94 -20.34
CA GLU A 99 -11.46 8.06 -20.31
C GLU A 99 -11.32 6.82 -21.19
N ALA A 100 -10.50 6.91 -22.23
CA ALA A 100 -10.29 5.85 -23.20
C ALA A 100 -8.82 5.72 -23.61
N LEU A 101 -8.46 4.51 -24.06
CA LEU A 101 -7.12 4.25 -24.59
C LEU A 101 -6.82 5.09 -25.83
N PRO A 102 -5.61 5.64 -25.97
CA PRO A 102 -5.23 6.42 -27.14
C PRO A 102 -5.24 5.53 -28.39
N PRO A 103 -6.00 5.86 -29.46
CA PRO A 103 -6.35 4.91 -30.51
C PRO A 103 -5.16 4.38 -31.30
N GLN A 104 -4.09 5.17 -31.45
CA GLN A 104 -2.91 4.80 -32.25
C GLN A 104 -1.88 3.97 -31.48
N LEU A 105 -1.84 4.07 -30.15
CA LEU A 105 -0.74 3.51 -29.37
C LEU A 105 -0.83 1.97 -29.23
N PRO A 106 -1.98 1.34 -28.91
CA PRO A 106 -2.08 -0.11 -28.84
C PRO A 106 -1.68 -0.80 -30.15
N GLY A 107 -2.17 -0.33 -31.30
CA GLY A 107 -1.80 -0.89 -32.61
C GLY A 107 -0.31 -0.75 -32.91
N ALA A 108 0.31 0.38 -32.56
CA ALA A 108 1.75 0.57 -32.73
C ALA A 108 2.56 -0.35 -31.81
N LEU A 109 2.13 -0.52 -30.55
CA LEU A 109 2.73 -1.44 -29.59
C LEU A 109 2.60 -2.90 -30.04
N GLN A 110 1.46 -3.31 -30.60
CA GLN A 110 1.28 -4.67 -31.11
C GLN A 110 2.29 -4.98 -32.23
N GLY A 111 2.46 -4.04 -33.17
CA GLY A 111 3.48 -4.15 -34.21
C GLY A 111 4.92 -4.12 -33.66
N LEU A 112 5.16 -3.40 -32.56
CA LEU A 112 6.44 -3.42 -31.86
C LEU A 112 6.71 -4.76 -31.19
N VAL A 113 5.73 -5.31 -30.47
CA VAL A 113 5.82 -6.60 -29.80
C VAL A 113 6.14 -7.71 -30.80
N SER A 114 5.44 -7.77 -31.93
CA SER A 114 5.74 -8.75 -33.00
C SER A 114 7.19 -8.62 -33.47
N SER A 115 7.62 -7.42 -33.85
CA SER A 115 8.97 -7.19 -34.38
C SER A 115 10.09 -7.49 -33.37
N LEU A 116 9.87 -7.16 -32.09
CA LEU A 116 10.82 -7.47 -31.01
C LEU A 116 10.88 -8.98 -30.73
N THR A 117 9.72 -9.66 -30.75
CA THR A 117 9.64 -11.11 -30.52
C THR A 117 10.38 -11.87 -31.62
N ASP A 118 10.11 -11.53 -32.89
CA ASP A 118 10.78 -12.15 -34.05
C ASP A 118 12.30 -11.93 -33.98
N TYR A 119 12.73 -10.70 -33.66
CA TYR A 119 14.16 -10.39 -33.55
C TYR A 119 14.84 -11.17 -32.42
N LEU A 120 14.25 -11.17 -31.21
CA LEU A 120 14.83 -11.82 -30.03
C LEU A 120 14.77 -13.36 -30.08
N ALA A 121 13.98 -13.94 -30.99
CA ALA A 121 13.99 -15.38 -31.20
C ALA A 121 15.30 -15.88 -31.82
N ASP A 122 15.87 -15.10 -32.76
CA ASP A 122 17.05 -15.48 -33.54
C ASP A 122 18.36 -14.83 -33.05
N HIS A 123 18.28 -13.96 -32.03
CA HIS A 123 19.41 -13.18 -31.54
C HIS A 123 19.62 -13.34 -30.04
N PRO A 124 20.85 -13.11 -29.53
CA PRO A 124 21.11 -13.13 -28.10
C PRO A 124 20.20 -12.15 -27.34
N PRO A 125 19.81 -12.48 -26.09
CA PRO A 125 19.05 -11.60 -25.22
C PRO A 125 19.66 -10.20 -25.12
N ASP A 126 18.93 -9.18 -25.58
CA ASP A 126 19.21 -7.78 -25.28
C ASP A 126 18.25 -7.32 -24.19
N LEU A 127 18.79 -6.96 -23.03
CA LEU A 127 17.99 -6.58 -21.86
C LEU A 127 17.08 -5.39 -22.14
N ALA A 128 17.54 -4.38 -22.88
CA ALA A 128 16.75 -3.18 -23.15
C ALA A 128 15.59 -3.47 -24.13
N LEU A 129 15.79 -4.37 -25.10
CA LEU A 129 14.73 -4.84 -25.99
C LEU A 129 13.74 -5.74 -25.25
N GLN A 130 14.22 -6.62 -24.36
CA GLN A 130 13.39 -7.50 -23.55
C GLN A 130 12.50 -6.73 -22.57
N GLU A 131 13.06 -5.77 -21.84
CA GLU A 131 12.28 -4.92 -20.92
C GLU A 131 11.18 -4.17 -21.67
N LEU A 132 11.51 -3.57 -22.82
CA LEU A 132 10.53 -2.87 -23.65
C LEU A 132 9.45 -3.82 -24.19
N LEU A 133 9.83 -5.03 -24.59
CA LEU A 133 8.90 -6.08 -25.02
C LEU A 133 7.93 -6.45 -23.89
N PHE A 134 8.45 -6.76 -22.69
CA PHE A 134 7.63 -7.17 -21.55
C PHE A 134 6.69 -6.07 -21.08
N GLU A 135 7.17 -4.82 -20.98
CA GLU A 135 6.32 -3.67 -20.65
C GLU A 135 5.21 -3.47 -21.70
N SER A 136 5.54 -3.61 -22.99
CA SER A 136 4.56 -3.47 -24.09
C SER A 136 3.52 -4.58 -24.06
N VAL A 137 3.93 -5.83 -23.81
CA VAL A 137 3.02 -6.98 -23.69
C VAL A 137 2.10 -6.82 -22.47
N ALA A 138 2.65 -6.42 -21.32
CA ALA A 138 1.88 -6.18 -20.11
C ALA A 138 0.84 -5.06 -20.32
N PHE A 139 1.24 -3.97 -20.98
CA PHE A 139 0.32 -2.89 -21.35
C PHE A 139 -0.81 -3.37 -22.26
N LEU A 140 -0.49 -4.08 -23.35
CA LEU A 140 -1.52 -4.56 -24.28
C LEU A 140 -2.53 -5.50 -23.59
N LYS A 141 -2.05 -6.43 -22.75
CA LYS A 141 -2.93 -7.35 -22.00
C LYS A 141 -3.89 -6.62 -21.06
N LEU A 142 -3.41 -5.57 -20.40
CA LEU A 142 -4.23 -4.74 -19.51
C LEU A 142 -5.14 -3.78 -20.29
N ALA A 143 -4.70 -3.33 -21.46
CA ALA A 143 -5.49 -2.50 -22.35
C ALA A 143 -6.70 -3.27 -22.91
N ASP A 144 -6.52 -4.53 -23.28
CA ASP A 144 -7.61 -5.40 -23.77
C ASP A 144 -8.70 -5.65 -22.71
N GLN A 145 -8.33 -5.59 -21.44
CA GLN A 145 -9.22 -5.74 -20.30
C GLN A 145 -9.48 -4.38 -19.61
N PHE A 146 -9.28 -3.25 -20.28
CA PHE A 146 -9.46 -1.96 -19.65
C PHE A 146 -10.95 -1.66 -19.39
N GLY A 147 -11.26 -1.22 -18.18
CA GLY A 147 -12.61 -0.92 -17.75
C GLY A 147 -12.62 0.03 -16.54
N ASP A 148 -13.78 0.18 -15.91
CA ASP A 148 -13.99 1.01 -14.72
C ASP A 148 -13.22 0.54 -13.47
N HIS A 149 -12.69 -0.68 -13.48
CA HIS A 149 -11.76 -1.18 -12.47
C HIS A 149 -10.34 -0.60 -12.58
N SER A 150 -10.05 0.17 -13.64
CA SER A 150 -8.72 0.74 -13.90
C SER A 150 -8.78 2.22 -14.27
N LEU A 151 -7.67 2.92 -14.06
CA LEU A 151 -7.46 4.32 -14.39
C LEU A 151 -6.34 4.44 -15.42
N LEU A 152 -6.58 5.20 -16.48
CA LEU A 152 -5.56 5.53 -17.47
C LEU A 152 -5.00 6.92 -17.16
N GLU A 153 -3.74 6.98 -16.73
CA GLU A 153 -3.08 8.24 -16.37
C GLU A 153 -1.99 8.58 -17.39
N PHE A 154 -2.05 9.79 -17.93
CA PHE A 154 -1.00 10.38 -18.74
C PHE A 154 -0.26 11.46 -17.97
N GLN A 155 1.07 11.46 -18.05
CA GLN A 155 1.92 12.49 -17.46
C GLN A 155 3.00 12.93 -18.44
N ARG A 156 3.30 14.23 -18.45
CA ARG A 156 4.40 14.81 -19.22
C ARG A 156 5.29 15.66 -18.31
N ALA A 157 6.45 15.14 -17.96
CA ALA A 157 7.46 15.87 -17.17
C ALA A 157 8.37 16.76 -18.02
N GLY A 158 8.33 16.63 -19.35
CA GLY A 158 9.12 17.44 -20.26
C GLY A 158 9.30 16.80 -21.64
N ARG A 159 10.17 17.38 -22.45
CA ARG A 159 10.47 16.86 -23.80
C ARG A 159 11.09 15.47 -23.71
N GLY A 160 10.47 14.49 -24.39
CA GLY A 160 10.93 13.09 -24.37
C GLY A 160 10.69 12.36 -23.04
N ARG A 161 9.94 12.97 -22.12
CA ARG A 161 9.63 12.46 -20.78
C ARG A 161 8.12 12.47 -20.57
N ALA A 162 7.42 11.66 -21.36
CA ALA A 162 6.02 11.34 -21.14
C ALA A 162 5.87 9.91 -20.62
N SER A 163 4.79 9.65 -19.89
CA SER A 163 4.39 8.31 -19.48
C SER A 163 2.90 8.11 -19.58
N LEU A 164 2.50 6.87 -19.83
CA LEU A 164 1.11 6.43 -19.84
C LEU A 164 1.00 5.20 -18.94
N SER A 165 0.13 5.26 -17.95
CA SER A 165 -0.02 4.20 -16.95
C SER A 165 -1.45 3.67 -16.95
N ILE A 166 -1.62 2.35 -17.01
CA ILE A 166 -2.86 1.69 -16.58
C ILE A 166 -2.67 1.33 -15.11
N GLN A 167 -3.48 1.91 -14.24
CA GLN A 167 -3.46 1.67 -12.80
C GLN A 167 -4.72 0.92 -12.40
N ASN A 168 -4.58 -0.29 -11.88
CA ASN A 168 -5.73 -1.01 -11.35
C ASN A 168 -6.18 -0.39 -10.03
N LEU A 169 -7.46 -0.05 -9.96
CA LEU A 169 -8.13 0.48 -8.78
C LEU A 169 -8.83 -0.63 -7.99
N ILE A 170 -9.42 -1.59 -8.71
CA ILE A 170 -10.24 -2.67 -8.16
C ILE A 170 -9.71 -4.01 -8.72
N PRO A 171 -8.92 -4.78 -7.95
CA PRO A 171 -8.28 -5.99 -8.48
C PRO A 171 -9.24 -7.19 -8.62
N ALA A 172 -10.45 -7.11 -8.04
CA ALA A 172 -11.46 -8.17 -8.03
C ALA A 172 -11.66 -8.87 -9.37
N ASP A 173 -11.79 -8.08 -10.44
CA ASP A 173 -12.10 -8.56 -11.79
C ASP A 173 -11.00 -9.50 -12.32
N PHE A 174 -9.76 -9.29 -11.89
CA PHE A 174 -8.65 -10.17 -12.27
C PHE A 174 -8.42 -11.34 -11.32
N LEU A 175 -8.76 -11.17 -10.05
CA LEU A 175 -8.49 -12.15 -9.00
C LEU A 175 -9.59 -13.20 -8.85
N THR A 176 -10.82 -12.91 -9.28
CA THR A 176 -11.97 -13.83 -9.17
C THR A 176 -11.63 -15.22 -9.74
N ASP A 177 -11.13 -15.27 -10.98
CA ASP A 177 -10.72 -16.52 -11.64
C ASP A 177 -9.51 -17.19 -10.96
N ARG A 178 -8.64 -16.39 -10.32
CA ARG A 178 -7.48 -16.91 -9.58
C ARG A 178 -7.94 -17.66 -8.34
N PHE A 179 -8.90 -17.11 -7.59
CA PHE A 179 -9.49 -17.77 -6.43
C PHE A 179 -10.35 -18.97 -6.84
N ALA A 180 -11.12 -18.87 -7.92
CA ALA A 180 -11.97 -19.96 -8.42
C ALA A 180 -11.16 -21.18 -8.88
N ALA A 181 -9.92 -21.00 -9.33
CA ALA A 181 -9.04 -22.09 -9.72
C ALA A 181 -8.47 -22.88 -8.52
N ALA A 182 -8.53 -22.33 -7.30
CA ALA A 182 -8.10 -23.02 -6.09
C ALA A 182 -9.21 -23.92 -5.55
N HIS A 183 -8.83 -25.04 -4.91
CA HIS A 183 -9.80 -25.93 -4.26
C HIS A 183 -10.35 -25.32 -2.97
N SER A 184 -9.51 -24.61 -2.23
CA SER A 184 -9.86 -23.88 -1.01
C SER A 184 -8.92 -22.70 -0.81
N VAL A 185 -9.40 -21.63 -0.19
CA VAL A 185 -8.62 -20.41 0.09
C VAL A 185 -8.84 -20.01 1.54
N LEU A 186 -7.76 -19.79 2.29
CA LEU A 186 -7.78 -19.17 3.61
C LEU A 186 -6.91 -17.92 3.57
N LEU A 187 -7.56 -16.77 3.79
CA LEU A 187 -6.89 -15.49 3.98
C LEU A 187 -6.85 -15.21 5.48
N PHE A 188 -5.67 -14.92 6.02
CA PHE A 188 -5.53 -14.60 7.44
C PHE A 188 -4.63 -13.39 7.65
N SER A 189 -5.03 -12.55 8.61
CA SER A 189 -4.24 -11.45 9.16
C SER A 189 -4.98 -10.85 10.36
N ALA A 190 -4.26 -10.15 11.23
CA ALA A 190 -4.79 -9.46 12.39
C ALA A 190 -5.76 -8.32 12.06
N THR A 191 -5.74 -7.77 10.83
CA THR A 191 -6.50 -6.56 10.45
C THR A 191 -7.46 -6.74 9.27
N LEU A 192 -7.99 -7.96 9.08
CA LEU A 192 -8.97 -8.25 8.00
C LEU A 192 -10.40 -7.76 8.25
N SER A 193 -10.69 -7.16 9.40
CA SER A 193 -12.02 -6.59 9.68
C SER A 193 -12.14 -5.17 9.11
N PRO A 194 -13.24 -4.83 8.42
CA PRO A 194 -14.39 -5.67 8.10
C PRO A 194 -14.13 -6.54 6.87
N GLY A 195 -14.46 -7.83 6.93
CA GLY A 195 -14.15 -8.78 5.85
C GLY A 195 -14.81 -8.45 4.50
N VAL A 196 -15.97 -7.78 4.52
CA VAL A 196 -16.69 -7.33 3.33
C VAL A 196 -15.83 -6.46 2.42
N TYR A 197 -14.98 -5.59 2.99
CA TYR A 197 -14.01 -4.78 2.24
C TYR A 197 -13.08 -5.64 1.38
N TYR A 198 -12.55 -6.73 1.95
CA TYR A 198 -11.64 -7.63 1.25
C TYR A 198 -12.37 -8.51 0.23
N ARG A 199 -13.57 -9.00 0.55
CA ARG A 199 -14.36 -9.77 -0.42
C ARG A 199 -14.64 -8.95 -1.66
N ASP A 200 -15.07 -7.71 -1.49
CA ASP A 200 -15.46 -6.86 -2.61
C ASP A 200 -14.23 -6.47 -3.45
N LEU A 201 -13.12 -6.04 -2.83
CA LEU A 201 -11.92 -5.61 -3.55
C LEU A 201 -11.11 -6.76 -4.16
N LEU A 202 -11.15 -7.96 -3.56
CA LEU A 202 -10.43 -9.13 -4.06
C LEU A 202 -11.31 -10.03 -4.95
N GLY A 203 -12.61 -9.76 -5.06
CA GLY A 203 -13.53 -10.60 -5.85
C GLY A 203 -13.73 -11.98 -5.23
N LEU A 204 -13.78 -12.06 -3.90
CA LEU A 204 -14.06 -13.34 -3.22
C LEU A 204 -15.54 -13.72 -3.42
N PRO A 205 -15.88 -15.02 -3.44
CA PRO A 205 -17.27 -15.47 -3.60
C PRO A 205 -18.21 -14.89 -2.52
N GLU A 206 -19.48 -14.68 -2.85
CA GLU A 206 -20.48 -14.17 -1.89
C GLU A 206 -20.62 -15.04 -0.63
N GLY A 207 -20.42 -16.36 -0.79
CA GLY A 207 -20.43 -17.33 0.30
C GLY A 207 -19.22 -17.28 1.23
N THR A 208 -18.24 -16.39 0.99
CA THR A 208 -17.05 -16.24 1.82
C THR A 208 -17.45 -15.98 3.29
N ARG A 209 -16.86 -16.76 4.19
CA ARG A 209 -17.08 -16.64 5.63
C ARG A 209 -15.94 -15.84 6.26
N PHE A 210 -16.29 -14.94 7.18
CA PHE A 210 -15.35 -14.19 7.98
C PHE A 210 -15.44 -14.67 9.41
N THR A 211 -14.29 -15.04 9.98
CA THR A 211 -14.20 -15.47 11.37
C THR A 211 -13.13 -14.63 12.03
N SER A 212 -13.50 -13.97 13.13
CA SER A 212 -12.54 -13.34 14.03
C SER A 212 -12.22 -14.34 15.14
N LEU A 213 -10.95 -14.65 15.32
CA LEU A 213 -10.51 -15.43 16.47
C LEU A 213 -10.39 -14.50 17.68
N PRO A 214 -10.73 -14.96 18.88
CA PRO A 214 -10.54 -14.16 20.08
C PRO A 214 -9.06 -13.77 20.22
N SER A 215 -8.82 -12.52 20.62
CA SER A 215 -7.48 -12.06 20.94
C SER A 215 -6.91 -12.92 22.08
N PRO A 216 -5.65 -13.38 22.01
CA PRO A 216 -4.99 -13.99 23.16
C PRO A 216 -4.70 -12.97 24.27
N PHE A 217 -4.93 -11.67 24.01
CA PHE A 217 -4.68 -10.56 24.94
C PHE A 217 -5.97 -10.08 25.61
N SER A 218 -5.87 -9.65 26.87
CA SER A 218 -6.95 -8.99 27.62
C SER A 218 -6.85 -7.47 27.50
N HIS A 219 -8.00 -6.80 27.60
CA HIS A 219 -8.08 -5.34 27.75
C HIS A 219 -7.27 -4.81 28.95
N ASP A 220 -7.11 -5.61 30.02
CA ASP A 220 -6.37 -5.23 31.22
C ASP A 220 -4.88 -4.97 30.94
N GLN A 221 -4.35 -5.56 29.86
CA GLN A 221 -2.96 -5.39 29.44
C GLN A 221 -2.72 -4.06 28.72
N LEU A 222 -3.78 -3.43 28.19
CA LEU A 222 -3.66 -2.33 27.26
C LEU A 222 -4.56 -1.16 27.65
N GLN A 223 -3.96 -0.11 28.16
CA GLN A 223 -4.67 1.11 28.49
C GLN A 223 -4.82 1.98 27.23
N VAL A 224 -6.05 2.14 26.75
CA VAL A 224 -6.36 2.97 25.57
C VAL A 224 -6.97 4.29 25.99
N HIS A 225 -6.26 5.38 25.69
CA HIS A 225 -6.68 6.75 25.99
C HIS A 225 -7.06 7.52 24.73
N PHE A 226 -8.03 8.42 24.87
CA PHE A 226 -8.51 9.29 23.81
C PHE A 226 -8.31 10.76 24.18
N THR A 227 -8.13 11.61 23.17
CA THR A 227 -8.02 13.06 23.37
C THR A 227 -9.16 13.81 22.66
N PRO A 228 -10.36 13.91 23.26
CA PRO A 228 -11.52 14.56 22.62
C PRO A 228 -11.28 16.03 22.22
N GLY A 229 -10.36 16.72 22.90
CA GLY A 229 -10.05 18.13 22.64
C GLY A 229 -8.96 18.39 21.58
N ILE A 230 -8.35 17.36 21.00
CA ILE A 230 -7.25 17.51 20.04
C ILE A 230 -7.71 17.07 18.66
N SER A 231 -7.54 17.94 17.65
CA SER A 231 -7.78 17.61 16.24
C SER A 231 -6.48 17.70 15.45
N THR A 232 -6.17 16.67 14.65
CA THR A 232 -4.94 16.60 13.81
C THR A 232 -5.19 16.94 12.33
N ARG A 233 -6.41 17.40 12.00
CA ARG A 233 -6.75 17.92 10.66
C ARG A 233 -5.85 19.09 10.30
N GLN A 234 -5.59 19.26 9.00
CA GLN A 234 -4.63 20.23 8.49
C GLN A 234 -4.83 21.65 9.05
N ALA A 235 -6.06 22.16 9.08
CA ALA A 235 -6.38 23.49 9.61
C ALA A 235 -6.11 23.69 11.11
N HIS A 236 -5.98 22.59 11.86
CA HIS A 236 -5.80 22.59 13.32
C HIS A 236 -4.41 22.10 13.75
N ARG A 237 -3.51 21.79 12.82
CA ARG A 237 -2.21 21.19 13.17
C ARG A 237 -1.37 22.10 14.06
N ASP A 238 -1.26 23.38 13.73
CA ASP A 238 -0.42 24.31 14.50
C ASP A 238 -0.89 24.44 15.96
N ARG A 239 -2.22 24.54 16.17
CA ARG A 239 -2.80 24.59 17.54
C ARG A 239 -2.70 23.27 18.30
N SER A 240 -2.50 22.15 17.60
CA SER A 240 -2.40 20.82 18.21
C SER A 240 -1.00 20.47 18.71
N LEU A 241 0.04 21.16 18.25
CA LEU A 241 1.45 20.81 18.55
C LEU A 241 1.74 20.77 20.04
N VAL A 242 1.41 21.86 20.75
CA VAL A 242 1.66 21.98 22.19
C VAL A 242 0.81 20.99 23.01
N PRO A 243 -0.51 20.86 22.78
CA PRO A 243 -1.32 19.83 23.45
C PRO A 243 -0.78 18.40 23.27
N ILE A 244 -0.34 18.04 22.06
CA ILE A 244 0.22 16.70 21.81
C ILE A 244 1.54 16.51 22.58
N ALA A 245 2.44 17.49 22.53
CA ALA A 245 3.69 17.44 23.28
C ALA A 245 3.46 17.29 24.79
N GLN A 246 2.45 17.97 25.34
CA GLN A 246 2.06 17.83 26.75
C GLN A 246 1.54 16.43 27.10
N VAL A 247 0.72 15.83 26.23
CA VAL A 247 0.24 14.45 26.41
C VAL A 247 1.42 13.47 26.42
N ILE A 248 2.33 13.59 25.45
CA ILE A 248 3.53 12.75 25.36
C ILE A 248 4.39 12.92 26.62
N ALA A 249 4.66 14.16 27.03
CA ALA A 249 5.51 14.43 28.19
C ALA A 249 4.92 13.91 29.49
N ARG A 250 3.61 14.09 29.70
CA ARG A 250 2.90 13.57 30.88
C ARG A 250 3.00 12.05 30.93
N GLN A 251 2.63 11.37 29.85
CA GLN A 251 2.64 9.91 29.79
C GLN A 251 4.05 9.33 30.01
N PHE A 252 5.07 9.94 29.40
CA PHE A 252 6.46 9.51 29.58
C PHE A 252 6.94 9.67 31.03
N ARG A 253 6.53 10.75 31.71
CA ARG A 253 6.90 10.98 33.12
C ARG A 253 6.13 10.06 34.09
N GLU A 254 4.88 9.71 33.77
CA GLU A 254 4.08 8.77 34.54
C GLU A 254 4.64 7.34 34.45
N ARG A 255 5.04 6.92 33.26
CA ARG A 255 5.66 5.60 33.03
C ARG A 255 6.84 5.75 32.05
N PRO A 256 8.07 5.98 32.55
CA PRO A 256 9.24 6.06 31.69
C PRO A 256 9.50 4.74 30.95
N GLY A 257 9.87 4.84 29.69
CA GLY A 257 10.17 3.68 28.84
C GLY A 257 10.15 4.06 27.37
N HIS A 258 10.07 3.07 26.49
CA HIS A 258 10.10 3.31 25.06
C HIS A 258 8.70 3.53 24.48
N TYR A 259 8.54 4.62 23.75
CA TYR A 259 7.30 4.98 23.07
C TYR A 259 7.53 5.27 21.60
N LEU A 260 6.53 4.93 20.77
CA LEU A 260 6.51 5.26 19.36
C LEU A 260 5.32 6.17 19.05
N ALA A 261 5.61 7.38 18.57
CA ALA A 261 4.64 8.39 18.21
C ALA A 261 4.48 8.47 16.68
N PHE A 262 3.29 8.14 16.19
CA PHE A 262 2.94 8.06 14.79
C PHE A 262 2.16 9.29 14.31
N PHE A 263 2.60 9.86 13.19
CA PHE A 263 2.01 11.06 12.59
C PHE A 263 1.70 10.87 11.11
N SER A 264 0.87 11.75 10.54
CA SER A 264 0.48 11.70 9.13
C SER A 264 1.58 12.10 8.13
N SER A 265 2.63 12.80 8.59
CA SER A 265 3.71 13.27 7.71
C SER A 265 4.97 13.61 8.50
N PHE A 266 6.12 13.59 7.83
CA PHE A 266 7.41 13.97 8.42
C PHE A 266 7.40 15.42 8.94
N LYS A 267 6.79 16.35 8.18
CA LYS A 267 6.66 17.75 8.60
C LYS A 267 5.92 17.87 9.93
N TYR A 268 4.84 17.12 10.11
CA TYR A 268 4.05 17.17 11.34
C TYR A 268 4.75 16.48 12.50
N ALA A 269 5.38 15.32 12.26
CA ALA A 269 6.20 14.63 13.26
C ALA A 269 7.33 15.52 13.79
N GLN A 270 8.04 16.20 12.89
CA GLN A 270 9.12 17.13 13.22
C GLN A 270 8.61 18.32 14.06
N ALA A 271 7.50 18.94 13.65
CA ALA A 271 6.92 20.08 14.39
C ALA A 271 6.49 19.71 15.82
N VAL A 272 5.95 18.50 16.03
CA VAL A 272 5.60 18.02 17.37
C VAL A 272 6.85 17.66 18.18
N SER A 273 7.87 17.06 17.55
CA SER A 273 9.16 16.78 18.20
C SER A 273 9.87 18.05 18.67
N GLU A 274 9.84 19.12 17.87
CA GLU A 274 10.33 20.44 18.25
C GLU A 274 9.52 21.04 19.40
N ALA A 275 8.18 20.93 19.36
CA ALA A 275 7.34 21.36 20.47
C ALA A 275 7.64 20.58 21.77
N LEU A 276 7.91 19.27 21.68
CA LEU A 276 8.33 18.45 22.82
C LEU A 276 9.70 18.88 23.34
N ALA A 277 10.66 19.18 22.46
CA ALA A 277 11.99 19.65 22.86
C ALA A 277 11.94 20.94 23.71
N VAL A 278 10.99 21.82 23.38
CA VAL A 278 10.76 23.07 24.14
C VAL A 278 10.03 22.81 25.45
N GLN A 279 8.98 21.98 25.45
CA GLN A 279 8.13 21.73 26.62
C GLN A 279 8.75 20.77 27.65
N ALA A 280 9.58 19.84 27.19
CA ALA A 280 10.18 18.77 27.97
C ALA A 280 11.59 18.40 27.44
N PRO A 281 12.58 19.31 27.58
CA PRO A 281 13.94 19.07 27.11
C PRO A 281 14.64 17.89 27.82
N ASP A 282 14.09 17.45 28.95
CA ASP A 282 14.52 16.29 29.73
C ASP A 282 14.19 14.95 29.05
N ILE A 283 13.23 14.90 28.12
CA ILE A 283 12.76 13.65 27.52
C ILE A 283 13.62 13.27 26.30
N PRO A 284 14.29 12.09 26.33
CA PRO A 284 15.04 11.61 25.18
C PRO A 284 14.11 11.37 24.00
N GLN A 285 14.40 11.97 22.86
CA GLN A 285 13.61 11.79 21.64
C GLN A 285 14.45 11.57 20.39
N ARG A 286 13.85 10.91 19.41
CA ARG A 286 14.43 10.67 18.08
C ARG A 286 13.35 10.82 17.01
N ALA A 287 13.72 11.33 15.84
CA ALA A 287 12.80 11.47 14.72
C ALA A 287 13.25 10.64 13.52
N GLN A 288 12.29 10.01 12.87
CA GLN A 288 12.49 9.42 11.55
C GLN A 288 12.69 10.55 10.51
N HIS A 289 13.61 10.35 9.58
CA HIS A 289 13.83 11.26 8.46
C HIS A 289 13.45 10.63 7.12
N PRO A 290 13.00 11.42 6.13
CA PRO A 290 12.75 10.94 4.78
C PRO A 290 14.00 10.27 4.19
N GLY A 291 13.81 9.17 3.46
CA GLY A 291 14.91 8.53 2.73
C GLY A 291 15.91 7.73 3.57
N MET A 292 15.61 7.43 4.84
CA MET A 292 16.48 6.59 5.67
C MET A 292 16.81 5.25 4.98
N SER A 293 18.10 4.95 4.86
CA SER A 293 18.62 3.68 4.34
C SER A 293 18.24 2.52 5.27
N GLY A 294 18.32 1.28 4.78
CA GLY A 294 18.07 0.10 5.62
C GLY A 294 18.96 0.04 6.86
N GLU A 295 20.20 0.53 6.75
CA GLU A 295 21.15 0.61 7.86
C GLU A 295 20.76 1.68 8.88
N GLN A 296 20.37 2.87 8.42
CA GLN A 296 19.87 3.95 9.29
C GLN A 296 18.60 3.52 10.04
N ARG A 297 17.73 2.73 9.40
CA ARG A 297 16.54 2.18 10.06
C ARG A 297 16.91 1.17 11.14
N ARG A 298 17.85 0.27 10.87
CA ARG A 298 18.35 -0.67 11.90
C ARG A 298 18.98 0.08 13.07
N ALA A 299 19.79 1.10 12.81
CA ALA A 299 20.38 1.94 13.85
C ALA A 299 19.30 2.65 14.68
N PHE A 300 18.26 3.18 14.05
CA PHE A 300 17.11 3.80 14.73
C PHE A 300 16.38 2.81 15.66
N LEU A 301 16.25 1.54 15.26
CA LEU A 301 15.60 0.51 16.09
C LEU A 301 16.50 -0.03 17.19
N ALA A 302 17.81 -0.16 16.95
CA ALA A 302 18.76 -0.65 17.94
C ALA A 302 18.77 0.22 19.23
N GLU A 303 18.43 1.49 19.08
CA GLU A 303 18.25 2.43 20.19
C GLU A 303 17.15 2.00 21.19
N PHE A 304 16.12 1.29 20.75
CA PHE A 304 15.05 0.76 21.64
C PHE A 304 15.49 -0.43 22.50
N GLN A 305 16.67 -1.00 22.22
CA GLN A 305 17.26 -2.06 23.05
C GLN A 305 18.02 -1.51 24.26
N LYS A 306 18.23 -0.20 24.31
CA LYS A 306 18.90 0.46 25.43
C LYS A 306 17.96 0.62 26.62
N PRO A 307 18.48 0.64 27.85
CA PRO A 307 17.65 0.76 29.05
C PRO A 307 17.01 2.14 29.20
N GLU A 308 17.58 3.21 28.61
CA GLU A 308 16.99 4.54 28.72
C GLU A 308 15.75 4.67 27.82
N GLY A 309 14.60 4.90 28.44
CA GLY A 309 13.35 5.19 27.73
C GLY A 309 13.47 6.40 26.82
N ARG A 310 12.76 6.35 25.69
CA ARG A 310 12.73 7.44 24.70
C ARG A 310 11.41 7.49 23.95
N VAL A 311 11.13 8.64 23.36
CA VAL A 311 10.02 8.83 22.42
C VAL A 311 10.57 8.92 21.00
N ALA A 312 10.16 7.99 20.15
CA ALA A 312 10.52 8.02 18.74
C ALA A 312 9.35 8.54 17.89
N PHE A 313 9.63 9.46 16.98
CA PHE A 313 8.65 10.08 16.09
C PHE A 313 8.76 9.44 14.71
N ALA A 314 7.66 8.86 14.22
CA ALA A 314 7.58 8.15 12.95
C ALA A 314 6.34 8.54 12.14
N VAL A 315 6.36 8.25 10.84
CA VAL A 315 5.19 8.42 9.96
C VAL A 315 4.40 7.12 9.90
N LEU A 316 3.08 7.21 10.06
CA LEU A 316 2.17 6.07 9.94
C LEU A 316 2.07 5.60 8.47
N GLY A 317 2.09 4.28 8.25
CA GLY A 317 2.12 3.68 6.91
C GLY A 317 3.52 3.61 6.28
N GLY A 318 4.57 3.87 7.07
CA GLY A 318 5.95 3.64 6.67
C GLY A 318 6.46 2.27 7.12
N VAL A 319 7.72 1.95 6.81
CA VAL A 319 8.36 0.68 7.21
C VAL A 319 8.32 0.41 8.72
N PHE A 320 8.24 1.48 9.51
CA PHE A 320 8.14 1.41 10.97
C PHE A 320 6.73 1.04 11.49
N SER A 321 5.68 1.13 10.68
CA SER A 321 4.33 0.66 11.06
C SER A 321 4.03 -0.77 10.60
N GLU A 322 4.84 -1.37 9.72
CA GLU A 322 4.60 -2.71 9.15
C GLU A 322 5.67 -3.76 9.50
N GLY A 323 6.93 -3.40 9.76
CA GLY A 323 8.03 -4.39 9.87
C GLY A 323 8.95 -4.33 11.10
N ILE A 324 8.58 -3.63 12.18
CA ILE A 324 9.40 -3.60 13.41
C ILE A 324 9.06 -4.76 14.36
N ASP A 325 10.07 -5.46 14.86
CA ASP A 325 9.94 -6.36 16.00
C ASP A 325 10.81 -5.88 17.18
N LEU A 326 10.21 -5.11 18.11
CA LEU A 326 10.76 -4.69 19.42
C LEU A 326 10.10 -5.42 20.62
N PRO A 327 10.40 -6.70 20.90
CA PRO A 327 9.64 -7.51 21.86
C PRO A 327 9.81 -7.05 23.32
N GLY A 328 8.80 -7.36 24.16
CA GLY A 328 8.79 -7.10 25.61
C GLY A 328 8.82 -5.60 25.95
N ASP A 329 9.60 -5.23 26.96
CA ASP A 329 9.71 -3.84 27.46
C ASP A 329 10.37 -2.86 26.47
N GLN A 330 10.77 -3.33 25.29
CA GLN A 330 11.35 -2.48 24.23
C GLN A 330 10.34 -1.53 23.61
N LEU A 331 9.02 -1.73 23.81
CA LEU A 331 7.99 -0.76 23.42
C LEU A 331 6.79 -0.83 24.37
N ILE A 332 6.72 0.08 25.34
CA ILE A 332 5.68 0.08 26.38
C ILE A 332 4.46 0.94 26.01
N GLY A 333 4.51 1.66 24.89
CA GLY A 333 3.35 2.39 24.43
C GLY A 333 3.48 3.07 23.07
N ALA A 334 2.34 3.52 22.56
CA ALA A 334 2.25 4.22 21.29
C ALA A 334 1.36 5.47 21.38
N PHE A 335 1.74 6.52 20.67
CA PHE A 335 0.90 7.69 20.43
C PHE A 335 0.51 7.70 18.96
N VAL A 336 -0.78 7.68 18.64
CA VAL A 336 -1.26 7.71 17.25
C VAL A 336 -2.00 9.02 17.00
N ALA A 337 -1.29 10.01 16.45
CA ALA A 337 -1.79 11.36 16.20
C ALA A 337 -2.26 11.55 14.74
N THR A 338 -2.97 10.54 14.22
CA THR A 338 -3.56 10.56 12.86
C THR A 338 -4.51 9.38 12.69
N LEU A 339 -5.53 9.53 11.83
CA LEU A 339 -6.38 8.41 11.39
C LEU A 339 -5.76 7.57 10.26
N GLY A 340 -4.52 7.88 9.86
CA GLY A 340 -3.83 7.16 8.77
C GLY A 340 -4.48 7.30 7.39
N LEU A 341 -5.40 8.27 7.24
CA LEU A 341 -6.14 8.46 6.00
C LEU A 341 -5.16 8.68 4.83
N PRO A 342 -5.37 7.99 3.70
CA PRO A 342 -4.67 8.29 2.46
C PRO A 342 -4.82 9.77 2.04
N PRO A 343 -3.93 10.28 1.17
CA PRO A 343 -3.99 11.64 0.67
C PRO A 343 -5.31 11.97 -0.01
N PHE A 344 -5.76 13.22 0.14
CA PHE A 344 -6.88 13.77 -0.63
C PHE A 344 -6.31 14.39 -1.92
N ASP A 345 -5.98 13.54 -2.89
CA ASP A 345 -5.51 13.94 -4.22
C ASP A 345 -6.48 13.48 -5.32
N ALA A 346 -6.23 13.90 -6.56
CA ALA A 346 -7.10 13.61 -7.69
C ALA A 346 -7.23 12.09 -7.96
N TRP A 347 -6.19 11.31 -7.67
CA TRP A 347 -6.24 9.85 -7.84
C TRP A 347 -7.19 9.20 -6.83
N HIS A 348 -7.11 9.60 -5.55
CA HIS A 348 -7.99 9.06 -4.51
C HIS A 348 -9.44 9.52 -4.69
N GLU A 349 -9.66 10.71 -5.25
CA GLU A 349 -11.00 11.17 -5.62
C GLU A 349 -11.62 10.27 -6.70
N VAL A 350 -10.87 9.94 -7.76
CA VAL A 350 -11.31 8.96 -8.77
C VAL A 350 -11.56 7.58 -8.14
N LEU A 351 -10.65 7.10 -7.28
CA LEU A 351 -10.84 5.83 -6.58
C LEU A 351 -12.14 5.84 -5.74
N LYS A 352 -12.39 6.90 -4.98
CA LYS A 352 -13.61 7.08 -4.19
C LYS A 352 -14.85 7.02 -5.07
N GLU A 353 -14.86 7.71 -6.21
CA GLU A 353 -15.99 7.70 -7.14
C GLU A 353 -16.25 6.30 -7.71
N ARG A 354 -15.19 5.60 -8.15
CA ARG A 354 -15.30 4.22 -8.68
C ARG A 354 -15.81 3.24 -7.63
N LEU A 355 -15.27 3.31 -6.42
CA LEU A 355 -15.72 2.46 -5.31
C LEU A 355 -17.14 2.80 -4.85
N GLN A 356 -17.54 4.07 -4.93
CA GLN A 356 -18.93 4.48 -4.69
C GLN A 356 -19.88 3.88 -5.74
N GLN A 357 -19.52 3.94 -7.02
CA GLN A 357 -20.31 3.40 -8.12
C GLN A 357 -20.46 1.87 -8.01
N ARG A 358 -19.37 1.16 -7.68
CA ARG A 358 -19.38 -0.31 -7.62
C ARG A 358 -19.96 -0.89 -6.33
N PHE A 359 -19.65 -0.30 -5.18
CA PHE A 359 -19.93 -0.91 -3.87
C PHE A 359 -20.77 -0.04 -2.95
N GLY A 360 -21.10 1.19 -3.33
CA GLY A 360 -21.87 2.12 -2.50
C GLY A 360 -21.09 2.69 -1.30
N ALA A 361 -19.80 2.37 -1.15
CA ALA A 361 -18.99 2.64 0.03
C ALA A 361 -17.69 3.41 -0.29
N GLY A 362 -17.77 4.42 -1.16
CA GLY A 362 -16.59 5.09 -1.73
C GLY A 362 -15.66 5.71 -0.67
N TYR A 363 -16.20 6.48 0.27
CA TYR A 363 -15.37 7.11 1.31
C TYR A 363 -14.73 6.08 2.25
N ASP A 364 -15.47 5.04 2.61
CA ASP A 364 -15.00 4.04 3.56
C ASP A 364 -13.91 3.16 2.98
N TYR A 365 -14.07 2.72 1.73
CA TYR A 365 -13.10 1.87 1.07
C TYR A 365 -11.85 2.65 0.60
N THR A 366 -11.99 3.93 0.26
CA THR A 366 -10.83 4.76 -0.11
C THR A 366 -10.05 5.23 1.11
N TYR A 367 -10.73 5.69 2.17
CA TYR A 367 -10.07 6.42 3.26
C TYR A 367 -10.16 5.75 4.62
N ARG A 368 -11.37 5.45 5.09
CA ARG A 368 -11.60 5.11 6.50
C ARG A 368 -11.02 3.74 6.87
N ILE A 369 -11.37 2.70 6.12
CA ILE A 369 -10.93 1.33 6.41
C ILE A 369 -9.40 1.20 6.26
N PRO A 370 -8.77 1.61 5.12
CA PRO A 370 -7.32 1.53 5.00
C PRO A 370 -6.57 2.36 6.06
N GLY A 371 -7.10 3.53 6.42
CA GLY A 371 -6.49 4.38 7.44
C GLY A 371 -6.49 3.75 8.83
N LEU A 372 -7.64 3.20 9.26
CA LEU A 372 -7.75 2.58 10.58
C LEU A 372 -7.07 1.23 10.67
N GLN A 373 -6.93 0.50 9.56
CA GLN A 373 -6.07 -0.68 9.52
C GLN A 373 -4.62 -0.33 9.85
N LYS A 374 -4.08 0.76 9.28
CA LYS A 374 -2.75 1.25 9.64
C LYS A 374 -2.65 1.63 11.12
N VAL A 375 -3.69 2.26 11.67
CA VAL A 375 -3.75 2.58 13.11
C VAL A 375 -3.71 1.31 13.95
N ALA A 376 -4.54 0.31 13.64
CA ALA A 376 -4.60 -0.96 14.37
C ALA A 376 -3.26 -1.72 14.28
N GLN A 377 -2.62 -1.75 13.10
CA GLN A 377 -1.30 -2.37 12.92
C GLN A 377 -0.21 -1.67 13.72
N ALA A 378 -0.20 -0.34 13.72
CA ALA A 378 0.79 0.43 14.46
C ALA A 378 0.62 0.30 15.98
N ALA A 379 -0.63 0.32 16.45
CA ALA A 379 -0.99 0.19 17.86
C ALA A 379 -0.85 -1.25 18.37
N GLY A 380 -1.16 -2.24 17.54
CA GLY A 380 -0.97 -3.67 17.85
C GLY A 380 0.49 -4.09 18.05
N ARG A 381 1.45 -3.18 17.82
CA ARG A 381 2.88 -3.41 18.12
C ARG A 381 3.22 -3.30 19.59
N VAL A 382 2.34 -2.70 20.39
CA VAL A 382 2.56 -2.47 21.82
C VAL A 382 2.39 -3.76 22.62
N ILE A 383 1.49 -4.65 22.21
CA ILE A 383 1.21 -5.92 22.89
C ILE A 383 1.46 -7.07 21.91
N ARG A 384 2.39 -7.97 22.24
CA ARG A 384 2.77 -9.11 21.38
C ARG A 384 2.82 -10.43 22.14
N THR A 385 3.12 -10.38 23.42
CA THR A 385 3.07 -11.53 24.32
C THR A 385 1.91 -11.37 25.32
N PRO A 386 1.36 -12.48 25.85
CA PRO A 386 0.34 -12.44 26.89
C PRO A 386 0.77 -11.76 28.20
N ASP A 387 2.07 -11.50 28.38
CA ASP A 387 2.62 -10.83 29.56
C ASP A 387 2.89 -9.34 29.33
N ASP A 388 2.86 -8.88 28.07
CA ASP A 388 3.12 -7.47 27.74
C ASP A 388 2.03 -6.58 28.36
N GLN A 389 2.43 -5.40 28.82
CA GLN A 389 1.52 -4.35 29.26
C GLN A 389 1.91 -3.02 28.64
N GLY A 390 0.93 -2.27 28.13
CA GLY A 390 1.23 -1.02 27.46
C GLY A 390 0.09 -0.01 27.42
N VAL A 391 0.42 1.14 26.85
CA VAL A 391 -0.46 2.29 26.72
C VAL A 391 -0.58 2.69 25.25
N ILE A 392 -1.79 2.97 24.78
CA ILE A 392 -2.03 3.62 23.50
C ILE A 392 -2.77 4.93 23.73
N TRP A 393 -2.26 6.01 23.13
CA TRP A 393 -2.98 7.27 23.01
C TRP A 393 -3.46 7.45 21.57
N LEU A 394 -4.77 7.46 21.37
CA LEU A 394 -5.41 7.79 20.10
C LEU A 394 -5.70 9.30 20.07
N ILE A 395 -4.82 10.05 19.40
CA ILE A 395 -4.78 11.51 19.46
C ILE A 395 -5.47 12.14 18.24
N ASP A 396 -6.80 12.13 18.26
CA ASP A 396 -7.68 12.90 17.36
C ASP A 396 -9.13 12.77 17.86
N ASP A 397 -9.91 13.85 17.82
CA ASP A 397 -11.33 13.87 18.18
C ASP A 397 -12.16 12.86 17.37
N ARG A 398 -11.76 12.55 16.12
CA ARG A 398 -12.48 11.59 15.27
C ARG A 398 -12.45 10.17 15.79
N PHE A 399 -11.49 9.79 16.63
CA PHE A 399 -11.44 8.43 17.18
C PHE A 399 -12.66 8.08 18.04
N LEU A 400 -13.36 9.09 18.56
CA LEU A 400 -14.59 8.92 19.33
C LEU A 400 -15.85 8.84 18.45
N GLN A 401 -15.75 9.11 17.15
CA GLN A 401 -16.90 9.02 16.25
C GLN A 401 -17.31 7.55 16.07
N PRO A 402 -18.61 7.20 16.17
CA PRO A 402 -19.07 5.82 16.09
C PRO A 402 -18.57 5.04 14.86
N PRO A 403 -18.54 5.60 13.64
CA PRO A 403 -18.03 4.89 12.46
C PRO A 403 -16.52 4.57 12.52
N VAL A 404 -15.74 5.37 13.24
CA VAL A 404 -14.30 5.16 13.43
C VAL A 404 -14.07 4.15 14.56
N ARG A 405 -14.76 4.32 15.69
CA ARG A 405 -14.60 3.45 16.86
C ARG A 405 -14.94 1.99 16.56
N ARG A 406 -15.96 1.73 15.73
CA ARG A 406 -16.36 0.37 15.29
C ARG A 406 -15.31 -0.37 14.44
N LEU A 407 -14.30 0.33 13.95
CA LEU A 407 -13.23 -0.24 13.14
C LEU A 407 -11.93 -0.44 13.94
N LEU A 408 -11.91 -0.01 15.21
CA LEU A 408 -10.81 -0.30 16.12
C LEU A 408 -10.97 -1.72 16.69
N PRO A 409 -9.88 -2.40 17.09
CA PRO A 409 -9.97 -3.74 17.65
C PRO A 409 -10.86 -3.80 18.90
N ASP A 410 -11.84 -4.72 18.90
CA ASP A 410 -12.83 -4.81 19.98
C ASP A 410 -12.20 -5.06 21.35
N TRP A 411 -11.13 -5.87 21.41
CA TRP A 411 -10.44 -6.23 22.65
C TRP A 411 -9.73 -5.05 23.33
N TRP A 412 -9.57 -3.91 22.65
CA TRP A 412 -9.09 -2.67 23.26
C TRP A 412 -10.09 -2.05 24.23
N PHE A 413 -11.35 -2.48 24.14
CA PHE A 413 -12.43 -2.01 24.97
C PHE A 413 -12.91 -3.16 25.85
N ASN A 414 -13.33 -2.82 27.08
CA ASN A 414 -14.12 -3.74 27.87
C ASN A 414 -15.36 -4.07 27.02
N GLY A 415 -15.71 -5.36 26.91
CA GLY A 415 -16.79 -5.87 26.04
C GLY A 415 -18.22 -5.39 26.36
N GLU A 416 -18.35 -4.25 27.04
CA GLU A 416 -19.58 -3.52 27.30
C GLU A 416 -19.53 -2.20 26.51
N ALA A 417 -19.92 -2.25 25.23
CA ALA A 417 -20.23 -1.06 24.45
C ALA A 417 -21.53 -1.24 23.67
#